data_AF-A0AAW1VMP9-F1
#
_entry.id   AF-A0AAW1VMP9-F1
#
_cell.length_a   1.000
_cell.length_b   1.000
_cell.length_c   1.000
_cell.angle_alpha   90.00
_cell.angle_beta   90.00
_cell.angle_gamma   90.00
#
_symmetry.space_group_name_H-M   'P 1'
#
loop_
_entity.id
_entity.type
_entity.pdbx_description
1 polymer ?
#
loop_
_entity_poly.entity_id
_entity_poly.type
_entity_poly.pdbx_seq_one_letter_code
_entity_poly.pdbx_strand_id
1 'polypeptide(L)'
;MKTFLLSQDHSYDILFRLESRSFFKDAVSVYASKSGVAQETLQNAARRAGKVMTEQEARQILGISEETAWEEVLKRYDTLFENNAKNGSFYLQSKVHRAKECLEAAYKDKGQGTPTPS
;
A
#
# COMPACT_ATOMS: atom_id res chain seq x y z
N MET A 1 8.78 -17.40 21.48
CA MET A 1 7.80 -16.31 21.64
C MET A 1 6.71 -16.52 20.59
N LYS A 2 5.48 -16.72 21.05
CA LYS A 2 4.33 -17.20 20.25
C LYS A 2 3.90 -16.16 19.20
N THR A 3 3.79 -16.65 17.97
CA THR A 3 2.70 -16.37 17.03
C THR A 3 1.67 -15.34 17.48
N PHE A 4 1.72 -14.13 16.91
CA PHE A 4 0.55 -13.27 16.78
C PHE A 4 0.26 -13.10 15.30
N LEU A 5 -0.73 -13.88 14.88
CA LEU A 5 -1.52 -13.65 13.69
C LEU A 5 -1.92 -12.16 13.70
N LEU A 6 -1.42 -11.38 12.74
CA LEU A 6 -1.92 -10.04 12.48
C LEU A 6 -3.33 -10.17 11.93
N SER A 7 -4.29 -10.25 12.84
CA SER A 7 -5.67 -9.92 12.56
C SER A 7 -5.72 -8.52 11.98
N GLN A 8 -6.40 -8.44 10.84
CA GLN A 8 -6.79 -7.26 10.09
C GLN A 8 -7.68 -6.34 10.97
N ASP A 9 -7.09 -5.58 11.88
CA ASP A 9 -7.79 -4.50 12.59
C ASP A 9 -7.64 -3.19 11.80
N HIS A 10 -8.76 -2.61 11.36
CA HIS A 10 -8.83 -1.32 10.64
C HIS A 10 -8.05 -0.19 11.34
N SER A 11 -7.83 -0.30 12.65
CA SER A 11 -7.09 0.67 13.44
C SER A 11 -5.60 0.76 13.07
N TYR A 12 -4.96 -0.37 12.73
CA TYR A 12 -3.56 -0.36 12.27
C TYR A 12 -3.44 0.22 10.86
N ASP A 13 -4.45 0.01 10.01
CA ASP A 13 -4.48 0.54 8.64
C ASP A 13 -4.64 2.07 8.61
N ILE A 14 -5.47 2.65 9.51
CA ILE A 14 -5.58 4.11 9.64
C ILE A 14 -4.25 4.71 10.12
N LEU A 15 -3.64 4.12 11.14
CA LEU A 15 -2.35 4.59 11.67
C LEU A 15 -1.25 4.53 10.61
N PHE A 16 -1.17 3.43 9.87
CA PHE A 16 -0.22 3.26 8.79
C PHE A 16 -0.45 4.28 7.65
N ARG A 17 -1.70 4.52 7.25
CA ARG A 17 -2.07 5.56 6.26
C ARG A 17 -1.65 6.97 6.69
N LEU A 18 -1.80 7.29 7.97
CA LEU A 18 -1.43 8.59 8.53
C LEU A 18 0.09 8.75 8.62
N GLU A 19 0.79 7.71 9.05
CA GLU A 19 2.24 7.69 9.19
C GLU A 19 2.93 7.82 7.82
N SER A 20 2.46 7.11 6.78
CA SER A 20 3.00 7.26 5.42
C SER A 20 2.78 8.65 4.85
N ARG A 21 1.64 9.29 5.14
CA ARG A 21 1.37 10.68 4.72
C ARG A 21 2.28 11.67 5.43
N SER A 22 2.57 11.48 6.72
CA SER A 22 3.51 12.33 7.45
C SER A 22 4.90 12.21 6.83
N PHE A 23 5.38 10.98 6.65
CA PHE A 23 6.70 10.72 6.09
C PHE A 23 6.86 11.30 4.67
N PHE A 24 5.83 11.17 3.82
CA PHE A 24 5.83 11.77 2.49
C PHE A 24 5.84 13.30 2.54
N LYS A 25 5.05 13.92 3.42
CA LYS A 25 5.05 15.38 3.61
C LYS A 25 6.41 15.88 4.06
N ASP A 26 7.05 15.18 4.99
CA ASP A 26 8.37 15.55 5.50
C ASP A 26 9.44 15.41 4.41
N ALA A 27 9.43 14.32 3.65
CA ALA A 27 10.35 14.11 2.53
C ALA A 27 10.19 15.19 1.45
N VAL A 28 8.95 15.55 1.11
CA VAL A 28 8.65 16.62 0.16
C VAL A 28 9.10 17.98 0.70
N SER A 29 8.86 18.27 1.98
CA SER A 29 9.29 19.52 2.62
C SER A 29 10.81 19.65 2.61
N VAL A 30 11.53 18.59 2.95
CA VAL A 30 13.00 18.58 2.93
C VAL A 30 13.55 18.77 1.52
N TYR A 31 12.94 18.12 0.51
CA TYR A 31 13.33 18.29 -0.89
C TYR A 31 13.07 19.72 -1.40
N ALA A 32 11.94 20.32 -1.04
CA ALA A 32 11.59 21.68 -1.41
C ALA A 32 12.55 22.71 -0.79
N SER A 33 12.89 22.56 0.50
CA SER A 33 13.86 23.44 1.18
C SER A 33 15.27 23.37 0.57
N LYS A 34 15.64 22.25 -0.05
CA LYS A 34 16.96 22.04 -0.67
C LYS A 34 17.04 22.46 -2.14
N SER A 35 15.93 22.43 -2.88
CA SER A 35 15.91 22.65 -4.33
C SER A 35 15.41 24.03 -4.77
N GLY A 36 14.84 24.83 -3.87
CA GLY A 36 14.32 26.17 -4.20
C GLY A 36 13.04 26.17 -5.06
N VAL A 37 12.52 25.00 -5.42
CA VAL A 37 11.29 24.84 -6.23
C VAL A 37 10.10 24.59 -5.31
N ALA A 38 9.57 25.65 -4.70
CA ALA A 38 8.76 25.52 -3.49
C ALA A 38 7.24 25.28 -3.69
N GLN A 39 6.61 25.69 -4.80
CA GLN A 39 5.14 25.61 -4.93
C GLN A 39 4.63 24.58 -5.94
N GLU A 40 5.21 24.54 -7.15
CA GLU A 40 4.68 23.69 -8.21
C GLU A 40 4.98 22.20 -7.95
N THR A 41 6.16 21.87 -7.43
CA THR A 41 6.51 20.52 -6.98
C THR A 41 5.67 20.10 -5.78
N LEU A 42 5.34 21.03 -4.86
CA LEU A 42 4.50 20.76 -3.70
C LEU A 42 3.04 20.47 -4.12
N GLN A 43 2.48 21.25 -5.04
CA GLN A 43 1.16 21.00 -5.61
C GLN A 43 1.11 19.72 -6.43
N ASN A 44 2.13 19.43 -7.24
CA ASN A 44 2.19 18.18 -8.00
C ASN A 44 2.40 16.96 -7.09
N ALA A 45 3.23 17.08 -6.06
CA ALA A 45 3.40 16.05 -5.03
C ALA A 45 2.11 15.85 -4.22
N ALA A 46 1.39 16.91 -3.87
CA ALA A 46 0.09 16.84 -3.20
C ALA A 46 -1.01 16.25 -4.10
N ARG A 47 -1.04 16.62 -5.39
CA ARG A 47 -1.93 16.01 -6.40
C ARG A 47 -1.62 14.52 -6.59
N ARG A 48 -0.34 14.13 -6.61
CA ARG A 48 0.08 12.72 -6.67
C ARG A 48 -0.20 11.97 -5.36
N ALA A 49 -0.04 12.61 -4.21
CA ALA A 49 -0.40 12.04 -2.91
C ALA A 49 -1.90 11.86 -2.73
N GLY A 50 -2.73 12.62 -3.47
CA GLY A 50 -4.16 12.44 -3.59
C GLY A 50 -4.60 11.46 -4.68
N LYS A 51 -3.68 10.93 -5.49
CA LYS A 51 -4.03 9.96 -6.52
C LYS A 51 -4.29 8.61 -5.85
N VAL A 52 -5.56 8.22 -5.84
CA VAL A 52 -6.00 6.87 -5.46
C VAL A 52 -5.28 5.88 -6.37
N MET A 53 -4.65 4.86 -5.78
CA MET A 53 -3.98 3.80 -6.53
C MET A 53 -5.01 3.05 -7.39
N THR A 54 -4.65 2.78 -8.64
CA THR A 54 -5.49 2.01 -9.57
C THR A 54 -5.25 0.51 -9.41
N GLU A 55 -6.22 -0.32 -9.80
CA GLU A 55 -6.09 -1.79 -9.80
C GLU A 55 -4.85 -2.24 -10.60
N GLN A 56 -4.59 -1.60 -11.74
CA GLN A 56 -3.43 -1.88 -12.57
C GLN A 56 -2.10 -1.57 -11.86
N GLU A 57 -2.01 -0.42 -11.16
CA GLU A 57 -0.80 -0.07 -10.37
C GLU A 57 -0.62 -1.06 -9.22
N ALA A 58 -1.70 -1.47 -8.55
CA ALA A 58 -1.65 -2.47 -7.49
C ALA A 58 -1.12 -3.82 -8.00
N ARG A 59 -1.59 -4.29 -9.16
CA ARG A 59 -1.09 -5.50 -9.81
C ARG A 59 0.39 -5.41 -10.16
N GLN A 60 0.84 -4.27 -10.67
CA GLN A 60 2.25 -4.04 -10.97
C GLN A 60 3.12 -4.07 -9.71
N ILE A 61 2.65 -3.47 -8.60
CA ILE A 61 3.37 -3.48 -7.32
C ILE A 61 3.52 -4.90 -6.76
N LEU A 62 2.49 -5.73 -6.86
CA LEU A 62 2.57 -7.14 -6.44
C LEU A 62 3.25 -8.03 -7.49
N GLY A 63 3.43 -7.55 -8.72
CA GLY A 63 3.99 -8.31 -9.83
C GLY A 63 3.09 -9.48 -10.25
N ILE A 64 1.79 -9.24 -10.34
CA ILE A 64 0.76 -10.22 -10.71
C ILE A 64 0.02 -9.79 -11.99
N SER A 65 -0.62 -10.75 -12.65
CA SER A 65 -1.45 -10.52 -13.84
C SER A 65 -2.93 -10.35 -13.49
N GLU A 66 -3.76 -10.01 -14.47
CA GLU A 66 -5.21 -9.85 -14.25
C GLU A 66 -5.92 -11.14 -13.88
N GLU A 67 -5.41 -12.26 -14.39
CA GLU A 67 -5.96 -13.61 -14.22
C GLU A 67 -5.46 -14.29 -12.95
N THR A 68 -4.66 -13.59 -12.13
CA THR A 68 -4.09 -14.17 -10.90
C THR A 68 -5.20 -14.43 -9.88
N ALA A 69 -5.30 -15.68 -9.42
CA ALA A 69 -6.25 -16.08 -8.40
C ALA A 69 -5.98 -15.38 -7.06
N TRP A 70 -7.05 -15.11 -6.29
CA TRP A 70 -6.96 -14.35 -5.03
C TRP A 70 -5.97 -14.93 -4.02
N GLU A 71 -5.89 -16.26 -3.92
CA GLU A 71 -4.95 -16.95 -3.03
C GLU A 71 -3.49 -16.63 -3.37
N GLU A 72 -3.15 -16.58 -4.66
CA GLU A 72 -1.80 -16.24 -5.11
C GLU A 72 -1.51 -14.75 -4.89
N VAL A 73 -2.52 -13.88 -4.97
CA VAL A 73 -2.39 -12.45 -4.60
C VAL A 73 -1.99 -12.31 -3.13
N LEU A 74 -2.66 -13.03 -2.21
CA LEU A 74 -2.35 -12.99 -0.78
C LEU A 74 -0.93 -13.50 -0.50
N LYS A 75 -0.57 -14.66 -1.07
CA LYS A 75 0.77 -15.23 -0.93
C LYS A 75 1.87 -14.29 -1.43
N ARG A 76 1.62 -13.62 -2.56
CA ARG A 76 2.54 -12.65 -3.14
C ARG A 76 2.68 -11.41 -2.26
N TYR A 77 1.56 -10.91 -1.72
CA TYR A 77 1.55 -9.83 -0.73
C TYR A 77 2.37 -10.19 0.52
N ASP A 78 2.12 -11.34 1.15
CA ASP A 78 2.80 -11.74 2.38
C ASP A 78 4.32 -11.83 2.18
N THR A 79 4.75 -12.45 1.08
CA THR A 79 6.17 -12.55 0.71
C THR A 79 6.82 -11.18 0.57
N LEU A 80 6.17 -10.25 -0.14
CA LEU A 80 6.71 -8.89 -0.35
C LEU A 80 6.69 -8.08 0.94
N PHE A 81 5.65 -8.22 1.75
CA PHE A 81 5.50 -7.49 3.02
C PHE A 81 6.56 -7.92 4.03
N GLU A 82 6.79 -9.23 4.19
CA GLU A 82 7.84 -9.75 5.08
C GLU A 82 9.24 -9.37 4.62
N ASN A 83 9.53 -9.46 3.32
CA ASN A 83 10.83 -9.07 2.78
C ASN A 83 11.09 -7.58 2.95
N ASN A 84 10.07 -6.74 2.74
CA ASN A 84 10.18 -5.29 2.93
C ASN A 84 10.26 -4.89 4.40
N ALA A 85 9.66 -5.64 5.32
CA ALA A 85 9.82 -5.40 6.76
C ALA A 85 11.26 -5.65 7.23
N LYS A 86 11.97 -6.59 6.58
CA LYS A 86 13.37 -6.94 6.91
C LYS A 86 14.38 -6.01 6.23
N ASN A 87 14.19 -5.78 4.94
CA ASN A 87 15.21 -5.17 4.07
C ASN A 87 14.71 -3.93 3.31
N GLY A 88 13.42 -3.60 3.42
CA GLY A 88 12.79 -2.51 2.71
C GLY A 88 12.67 -1.25 3.56
N SER A 89 12.03 -0.24 2.97
CA SER A 89 11.64 0.98 3.67
C SER A 89 10.17 0.95 4.03
N PHE A 90 9.80 1.75 5.03
CA PHE A 90 8.40 1.97 5.39
C PHE A 90 7.55 2.40 4.18
N TYR A 91 8.12 3.17 3.26
CA TYR A 91 7.45 3.57 2.02
C TYR A 91 7.13 2.38 1.10
N LEU A 92 8.07 1.44 0.93
CA LEU A 92 7.85 0.24 0.10
C LEU A 92 6.82 -0.68 0.73
N GLN A 93 6.91 -0.88 2.04
CA GLN A 93 5.90 -1.60 2.81
C GLN A 93 4.53 -0.91 2.66
N SER A 94 4.51 0.42 2.70
CA SER A 94 3.30 1.22 2.48
C SER A 94 2.69 0.98 1.12
N LYS A 95 3.50 0.96 0.06
CA LYS A 95 3.02 0.69 -1.30
C LYS A 95 2.45 -0.71 -1.46
N VAL A 96 3.10 -1.74 -0.91
CA VAL A 96 2.63 -3.13 -0.97
C VAL A 96 1.29 -3.31 -0.24
N HIS A 97 1.14 -2.72 0.95
CA HIS A 97 -0.12 -2.76 1.68
C HIS A 97 -1.26 -2.06 0.94
N ARG A 98 -0.99 -0.86 0.41
CA ARG A 98 -1.94 -0.09 -0.38
C ARG A 98 -2.41 -0.86 -1.62
N ALA A 99 -1.51 -1.62 -2.25
CA ALA A 99 -1.84 -2.44 -3.41
C ALA A 99 -2.82 -3.56 -3.04
N LYS A 100 -2.60 -4.22 -1.89
CA LYS A 100 -3.54 -5.21 -1.36
C LYS A 100 -4.92 -4.61 -1.10
N GLU A 101 -5.00 -3.48 -0.38
CA GLU A 101 -6.28 -2.80 -0.08
C GLU A 101 -7.05 -2.45 -1.37
N CYS A 102 -6.34 -1.99 -2.41
CA CYS A 102 -6.93 -1.66 -3.71
C CYS A 102 -7.55 -2.89 -4.38
N LEU A 103 -6.83 -4.03 -4.37
CA LEU A 103 -7.32 -5.28 -4.95
C LEU A 103 -8.43 -5.91 -4.12
N GLU A 104 -8.40 -5.80 -2.78
CA GLU A 104 -9.48 -6.24 -1.90
C GLU A 104 -10.77 -5.48 -2.17
N ALA A 105 -10.70 -4.16 -2.36
CA ALA A 105 -11.85 -3.35 -2.71
C ALA A 105 -12.44 -3.78 -4.06
N ALA A 106 -11.59 -3.98 -5.08
CA ALA A 106 -12.01 -4.45 -6.40
C ALA A 106 -12.59 -5.87 -6.36
N TYR A 107 -12.05 -6.77 -5.52
CA TYR A 107 -12.50 -8.15 -5.39
C TYR A 107 -13.87 -8.24 -4.70
N LYS A 108 -14.07 -7.45 -3.63
CA LYS A 108 -15.36 -7.34 -2.93
C LYS A 108 -16.46 -6.77 -3.83
N ASP A 109 -16.14 -5.76 -4.63
CA ASP A 109 -17.09 -5.14 -5.57
C ASP A 109 -17.52 -6.11 -6.68
N LYS A 110 -16.64 -7.06 -7.07
CA LYS A 110 -16.94 -8.14 -8.02
C LYS A 110 -17.77 -9.28 -7.43
N GLY A 111 -18.25 -9.17 -6.19
CA GLY A 111 -19.17 -10.14 -5.58
C GLY A 111 -18.54 -11.49 -5.22
N GLN A 112 -17.22 -11.64 -5.31
CA GLN A 112 -16.52 -12.86 -4.90
C GLN A 112 -16.19 -12.77 -3.41
N GLY A 113 -17.21 -12.74 -2.55
CA GLY A 113 -17.04 -12.77 -1.11
C GLY A 113 -16.66 -14.18 -0.63
N THR A 114 -15.44 -14.34 -0.11
CA THR A 114 -14.95 -15.35 0.86
C THR A 114 -15.57 -16.76 0.82
N PRO A 115 -14.80 -17.85 0.57
CA PRO A 115 -15.22 -19.17 1.02
C PRO A 115 -15.26 -19.14 2.55
N THR A 116 -16.47 -19.12 3.10
CA THR A 116 -16.71 -19.34 4.52
C THR A 116 -16.31 -20.79 4.80
N PRO A 117 -15.29 -21.09 5.64
CA PRO A 117 -15.05 -22.46 6.04
C PRO A 117 -16.24 -22.90 6.88
N SER A 118 -16.97 -23.89 6.35
CA SER A 118 -18.06 -24.59 7.06
C SER A 118 -17.52 -25.44 8.19
#